data_AF-A0A6P6AB55-F1
#
_entry.id   AF-A0A6P6AB55-F1
#
_cell.length_a   1.000
_cell.length_b   1.000
_cell.length_c   1.000
_cell.angle_alpha   90.00
_cell.angle_beta   90.00
_cell.angle_gamma   90.00
#
_symmetry.space_group_name_H-M   'P 1'
#
loop_
_entity.id
_entity.type
_entity.pdbx_description
1 polymer ?
#
loop_
_entity_poly.entity_id
_entity_poly.type
_entity_poly.pdbx_seq_one_letter_code
_entity_poly.pdbx_strand_id
1 'polypeptide(L)'
;MGKKKKKVEIESEAEAEAESKSNIHESTQIESQTNLSLLNGDSHKKKKKKKIKAEKELNSEAKADEIPTVSIAIAGSIIDNAQSLELATRLAGQIARAATIFRIDEVVVFDNKSRPGNSGAFTTQNNKSNENERGAAFLVRILQYLETPQYLRKALFPKHNTLRFVGMLPPLDAPHHLRKHEWAPYREGVTLKERATSSVGTLVDVGLDKNVVVDHVLEPGIRITVAMGTNHNLDSELPCQVVSFSKPREEAGTYWGYKVRYASNISSVFTDCPYKGGYDHLIGTSEHGLIVSSSQLKLPAFRHLLIAFGGLSGLEKSVEEDLKLKIQGIGP
;
A
#
# COMPACT_ATOMS: atom_id res chain seq x y z
N MET A 1 -3.39 -25.56 -57.64
CA MET A 1 -3.35 -27.05 -57.55
C MET A 1 -2.30 -27.40 -56.50
N GLY A 2 -2.46 -28.30 -55.53
CA GLY A 2 -2.96 -29.68 -55.57
C GLY A 2 -1.74 -30.62 -55.68
N LYS A 3 -1.50 -31.63 -54.83
CA LYS A 3 -2.32 -32.30 -53.80
C LYS A 3 -1.44 -32.93 -52.69
N LYS A 4 -1.96 -33.04 -51.45
CA LYS A 4 -1.84 -34.17 -50.44
C LYS A 4 -0.42 -34.72 -50.08
N LYS A 5 -0.15 -35.30 -48.90
CA LYS A 5 -0.95 -36.29 -48.12
C LYS A 5 -0.32 -36.59 -46.74
N LYS A 6 -1.15 -36.81 -45.70
CA LYS A 6 -1.00 -37.56 -44.41
C LYS A 6 0.33 -37.49 -43.59
N LYS A 7 0.39 -37.37 -42.25
CA LYS A 7 -0.46 -37.77 -41.08
C LYS A 7 -0.10 -39.14 -40.44
N VAL A 8 0.63 -39.07 -39.32
CA VAL A 8 0.78 -40.01 -38.16
C VAL A 8 1.23 -39.11 -36.97
N GLU A 9 0.73 -39.08 -35.72
CA GLU A 9 -0.33 -39.77 -34.93
C GLU A 9 0.13 -40.87 -33.93
N ILE A 10 -0.52 -40.95 -32.75
CA ILE A 10 -0.32 -41.92 -31.62
C ILE A 10 0.91 -41.57 -30.72
N GLU A 11 0.88 -41.32 -29.38
CA GLU A 11 0.25 -41.96 -28.18
C GLU A 11 1.09 -43.13 -27.61
N SER A 12 1.17 -43.46 -26.29
CA SER A 12 0.61 -42.92 -25.02
C SER A 12 1.40 -43.44 -23.78
N GLU A 13 1.04 -42.95 -22.56
CA GLU A 13 1.01 -43.67 -21.24
C GLU A 13 2.30 -44.33 -20.62
N ALA A 14 2.38 -44.75 -19.34
CA ALA A 14 1.84 -44.27 -18.04
C ALA A 14 2.48 -45.09 -16.85
N GLU A 15 2.09 -44.80 -15.59
CA GLU A 15 2.16 -45.70 -14.38
C GLU A 15 3.54 -46.08 -13.78
N ALA A 16 3.73 -46.42 -12.49
CA ALA A 16 2.90 -46.28 -11.25
C ALA A 16 3.75 -46.44 -9.93
N GLU A 17 3.03 -46.57 -8.79
CA GLU A 17 3.31 -46.51 -7.33
C GLU A 17 4.32 -47.56 -6.74
N ALA A 18 4.67 -47.65 -5.42
CA ALA A 18 3.98 -47.20 -4.18
C ALA A 18 4.81 -46.89 -2.87
N GLU A 19 5.00 -47.84 -1.94
CA GLU A 19 5.05 -47.68 -0.45
C GLU A 19 5.99 -48.79 0.16
N SER A 20 6.45 -48.90 1.44
CA SER A 20 6.17 -48.24 2.73
C SER A 20 7.09 -48.75 3.88
N LYS A 21 7.13 -48.00 5.01
CA LYS A 21 7.16 -48.39 6.45
C LYS A 21 7.89 -49.66 6.97
N SER A 22 8.65 -49.53 8.09
CA SER A 22 8.33 -50.11 9.44
C SER A 22 9.49 -50.10 10.48
N ASN A 23 9.15 -50.42 11.74
CA ASN A 23 9.98 -50.69 12.96
C ASN A 23 10.64 -49.48 13.67
N ILE A 24 10.51 -49.22 15.00
CA ILE A 24 10.48 -50.03 16.25
C ILE A 24 11.90 -50.49 16.66
N HIS A 25 12.41 -50.43 17.91
CA HIS A 25 12.24 -49.72 19.20
C HIS A 25 13.28 -50.38 20.16
N GLU A 26 13.23 -50.13 21.48
CA GLU A 26 14.05 -50.78 22.54
C GLU A 26 15.54 -50.41 22.63
N SER A 27 16.21 -50.43 23.80
CA SER A 27 15.77 -50.76 25.18
C SER A 27 16.69 -50.18 26.29
N THR A 28 16.15 -50.09 27.52
CA THR A 28 16.85 -50.20 28.86
C THR A 28 17.99 -49.21 29.25
N GLN A 29 18.35 -49.02 30.53
CA GLN A 29 17.69 -48.87 31.86
C GLN A 29 18.78 -48.44 32.88
N ILE A 30 18.57 -48.59 34.21
CA ILE A 30 19.60 -48.54 35.29
C ILE A 30 20.09 -47.10 35.63
N GLU A 31 20.12 -46.60 36.88
CA GLU A 31 19.65 -47.14 38.17
C GLU A 31 19.24 -46.00 39.15
N SER A 32 18.79 -46.36 40.35
CA SER A 32 18.33 -45.43 41.39
C SER A 32 19.28 -45.34 42.58
N GLN A 33 19.33 -44.20 43.28
CA GLN A 33 19.39 -44.19 44.75
C GLN A 33 19.00 -42.83 45.37
N THR A 34 18.51 -42.90 46.61
CA THR A 34 17.99 -41.78 47.40
C THR A 34 18.92 -41.42 48.56
N ASN A 35 19.01 -40.13 48.93
CA ASN A 35 19.23 -39.74 50.32
C ASN A 35 18.75 -38.31 50.60
N LEU A 36 18.39 -38.01 51.86
CA LEU A 36 17.69 -36.78 52.24
C LEU A 36 18.13 -36.27 53.61
N SER A 37 18.76 -35.09 53.67
CA SER A 37 19.15 -34.45 54.94
C SER A 37 19.25 -32.92 54.86
N LEU A 38 18.22 -32.27 55.40
CA LEU A 38 18.25 -31.07 56.27
C LEU A 38 19.05 -29.79 55.89
N LEU A 39 18.24 -28.72 55.72
CA LEU A 39 18.40 -27.34 56.27
C LEU A 39 19.17 -26.23 55.51
N ASN A 40 18.45 -25.10 55.41
CA ASN A 40 18.84 -23.69 55.23
C ASN A 40 19.68 -23.25 54.01
N GLY A 41 19.05 -22.44 53.14
CA GLY A 41 19.71 -21.66 52.07
C GLY A 41 18.72 -21.07 51.06
N ASP A 42 18.77 -19.75 50.87
CA ASP A 42 17.89 -18.92 50.02
C ASP A 42 17.27 -19.53 48.74
N SER A 43 15.95 -19.40 48.56
CA SER A 43 15.28 -19.63 47.26
C SER A 43 13.94 -18.92 47.01
N HIS A 44 13.63 -17.82 47.71
CA HIS A 44 12.40 -17.03 47.45
C HIS A 44 12.26 -16.47 46.02
N LYS A 45 13.34 -16.44 45.23
CA LYS A 45 13.32 -16.03 43.80
C LYS A 45 12.66 -17.04 42.84
N LYS A 46 12.44 -18.31 43.21
CA LYS A 46 11.90 -19.34 42.27
C LYS A 46 10.36 -19.42 42.20
N LYS A 47 9.61 -19.18 43.28
CA LYS A 47 8.12 -19.30 43.24
C LYS A 47 7.43 -18.15 42.49
N LYS A 48 7.90 -16.89 42.58
CA LYS A 48 7.36 -15.78 41.75
C LYS A 48 7.56 -15.98 40.25
N LYS A 49 8.66 -16.64 39.82
CA LYS A 49 8.92 -16.94 38.40
C LYS A 49 7.92 -17.93 37.76
N LYS A 50 7.18 -18.75 38.52
CA LYS A 50 6.16 -19.64 37.94
C LYS A 50 4.83 -18.94 37.60
N LYS A 51 4.39 -17.94 38.36
CA LYS A 51 3.22 -17.11 37.99
C LYS A 51 3.48 -16.26 36.75
N ILE A 52 4.63 -15.57 36.72
CA ILE A 52 5.04 -14.68 35.61
C ILE A 52 5.26 -15.45 34.28
N LYS A 53 5.40 -16.78 34.31
CA LYS A 53 5.44 -17.61 33.09
C LYS A 53 4.03 -18.02 32.63
N ALA A 54 3.18 -18.50 33.55
CA ALA A 54 1.79 -18.86 33.23
C ALA A 54 0.95 -17.66 32.74
N GLU A 55 1.20 -16.46 33.27
CA GLU A 55 0.57 -15.21 32.84
C GLU A 55 1.18 -14.63 31.53
N LYS A 56 2.14 -15.31 30.89
CA LYS A 56 2.78 -14.92 29.62
C LYS A 56 2.56 -15.89 28.46
N GLU A 57 1.96 -17.05 28.70
CA GLU A 57 1.87 -18.16 27.73
C GLU A 57 0.41 -18.40 27.25
N LEU A 58 -0.48 -17.41 27.45
CA LEU A 58 -1.92 -17.57 27.19
C LEU A 58 -2.64 -16.40 26.48
N ASN A 59 -1.93 -15.35 26.03
CA ASN A 59 -2.47 -14.45 25.01
C ASN A 59 -1.38 -13.81 24.13
N SER A 60 -0.39 -14.60 23.74
CA SER A 60 0.30 -14.35 22.47
C SER A 60 -0.63 -14.80 21.35
N GLU A 61 -1.64 -13.98 21.07
CA GLU A 61 -2.41 -14.08 19.84
C GLU A 61 -1.41 -14.17 18.68
N ALA A 62 -1.56 -15.20 17.84
CA ALA A 62 -0.76 -15.30 16.63
C ALA A 62 -1.15 -14.11 15.75
N LYS A 63 -0.30 -13.09 15.71
CA LYS A 63 -0.40 -12.04 14.70
C LYS A 63 -0.50 -12.73 13.35
N ALA A 64 -1.60 -12.52 12.63
CA ALA A 64 -1.63 -12.80 11.21
C ALA A 64 -0.44 -12.07 10.57
N ASP A 65 0.32 -12.75 9.72
CA ASP A 65 1.50 -12.17 9.08
C ASP A 65 1.10 -10.89 8.34
N GLU A 66 1.57 -9.74 8.85
CA GLU A 66 1.16 -8.42 8.38
C GLU A 66 1.53 -8.29 6.90
N ILE A 67 0.54 -8.30 6.00
CA ILE A 67 0.77 -8.35 4.55
C ILE A 67 1.74 -7.22 4.17
N PRO A 68 2.91 -7.54 3.60
CA PRO A 68 3.96 -6.56 3.39
C PRO A 68 3.47 -5.42 2.50
N THR A 69 3.97 -4.21 2.76
CA THR A 69 3.73 -3.04 1.92
C THR A 69 4.98 -2.65 1.15
N VAL A 70 4.79 -2.20 -0.08
CA VAL A 70 5.85 -1.61 -0.90
C VAL A 70 5.50 -0.16 -1.17
N SER A 71 6.40 0.73 -0.78
CA SER A 71 6.28 2.18 -0.89
C SER A 71 7.38 2.70 -1.80
N ILE A 72 7.11 3.73 -2.61
CA ILE A 72 8.14 4.40 -3.41
C ILE A 72 8.24 5.87 -3.02
N ALA A 73 9.47 6.37 -2.82
CA ALA A 73 9.75 7.78 -2.65
C ALA A 73 10.32 8.37 -3.95
N ILE A 74 9.77 9.49 -4.41
CA ILE A 74 10.13 10.11 -5.69
C ILE A 74 10.35 11.61 -5.49
N ALA A 75 11.49 12.12 -5.99
CA ALA A 75 11.77 13.54 -6.03
C ALA A 75 10.77 14.26 -6.95
N GLY A 76 9.92 15.15 -6.41
CA GLY A 76 8.94 15.91 -7.18
C GLY A 76 9.55 16.85 -8.21
N SER A 77 10.85 17.17 -8.07
CA SER A 77 11.63 18.00 -8.99
C SER A 77 11.86 17.36 -10.37
N ILE A 78 11.59 16.06 -10.57
CA ILE A 78 11.63 15.44 -11.90
C ILE A 78 10.63 16.10 -12.86
N ILE A 79 9.51 16.62 -12.36
CA ILE A 79 8.49 17.32 -13.13
C ILE A 79 8.99 18.69 -13.60
N ASP A 80 9.81 19.38 -12.81
CA ASP A 80 10.30 20.73 -13.13
C ASP A 80 11.25 20.73 -14.35
N ASN A 81 11.75 19.56 -14.78
CA ASN A 81 12.55 19.37 -16.00
C ASN A 81 11.69 19.20 -17.28
N ALA A 82 10.36 19.09 -17.16
CA ALA A 82 9.49 18.85 -18.30
C ALA A 82 9.24 20.15 -19.09
N GLN A 83 9.61 20.16 -20.38
CA GLN A 83 9.52 21.34 -21.26
C GLN A 83 8.09 21.84 -21.54
N SER A 84 7.05 21.11 -21.13
CA SER A 84 5.65 21.54 -21.23
C SER A 84 4.77 20.85 -20.19
N LEU A 85 3.61 21.46 -19.90
CA LEU A 85 2.61 20.87 -19.00
C LEU A 85 2.07 19.51 -19.51
N GLU A 86 2.05 19.30 -20.83
CA GLU A 86 1.71 18.01 -21.43
C GLU A 86 2.76 16.95 -21.09
N LEU A 87 4.06 17.28 -21.25
CA LEU A 87 5.16 16.37 -20.93
C LEU A 87 5.21 16.07 -19.43
N ALA A 88 4.98 17.08 -18.57
CA ALA A 88 4.82 16.91 -17.13
C ALA A 88 3.66 15.93 -16.79
N THR A 89 2.51 16.11 -17.43
CA THR A 89 1.33 15.24 -17.26
C THR A 89 1.64 13.81 -17.72
N ARG A 90 2.35 13.65 -18.84
CA ARG A 90 2.79 12.35 -19.39
C ARG A 90 3.73 11.62 -18.45
N LEU A 91 4.74 12.32 -17.91
CA LEU A 91 5.70 11.77 -16.93
C LEU A 91 4.99 11.32 -15.64
N ALA A 92 4.13 12.17 -15.07
CA ALA A 92 3.32 11.82 -13.91
C ALA A 92 2.38 10.62 -14.17
N GLY A 93 1.83 10.50 -15.38
CA GLY A 93 1.04 9.35 -15.83
C GLY A 93 1.85 8.05 -15.97
N GLN A 94 3.10 8.13 -16.43
CA GLN A 94 4.02 6.98 -16.45
C GLN A 94 4.32 6.45 -15.05
N ILE A 95 4.54 7.36 -14.09
CA ILE A 95 4.76 7.01 -12.66
C ILE A 95 3.52 6.35 -12.06
N ALA A 96 2.32 6.93 -12.24
CA ALA A 96 1.06 6.35 -11.80
C ALA A 96 0.82 4.93 -12.35
N ARG A 97 1.13 4.72 -13.64
CA ARG A 97 1.02 3.43 -14.30
C ARG A 97 2.04 2.42 -13.79
N ALA A 98 3.29 2.82 -13.57
CA ALA A 98 4.31 1.95 -12.98
C ALA A 98 3.93 1.52 -11.55
N ALA A 99 3.52 2.47 -10.71
CA ALA A 99 3.05 2.20 -9.34
C ALA A 99 1.86 1.22 -9.32
N THR A 100 0.92 1.37 -10.26
CA THR A 100 -0.22 0.46 -10.42
C THR A 100 0.20 -0.96 -10.85
N ILE A 101 1.07 -1.07 -11.86
CA ILE A 101 1.54 -2.37 -12.38
C ILE A 101 2.29 -3.16 -11.31
N PHE A 102 3.16 -2.50 -10.55
CA PHE A 102 3.94 -3.13 -9.48
C PHE A 102 3.23 -3.17 -8.12
N ARG A 103 1.92 -2.86 -8.06
CA ARG A 103 1.06 -2.94 -6.87
C ARG A 103 1.61 -2.19 -5.65
N ILE A 104 2.19 -1.02 -5.87
CA ILE A 104 2.74 -0.14 -4.83
C ILE A 104 1.62 0.37 -3.92
N ASP A 105 1.77 0.32 -2.60
CA ASP A 105 0.76 0.76 -1.63
C ASP A 105 0.83 2.27 -1.31
N GLU A 106 2.02 2.87 -1.41
CA GLU A 106 2.27 4.30 -1.12
C GLU A 106 3.25 4.93 -2.12
N VAL A 107 2.90 6.10 -2.66
CA VAL A 107 3.80 6.97 -3.43
C VAL A 107 4.06 8.24 -2.63
N VAL A 108 5.28 8.39 -2.12
CA VAL A 108 5.74 9.55 -1.36
C VAL A 108 6.46 10.52 -2.29
N VAL A 109 5.83 11.66 -2.58
CA VAL A 109 6.45 12.72 -3.38
C VAL A 109 7.16 13.69 -2.45
N PHE A 110 8.50 13.74 -2.51
CA PHE A 110 9.28 14.69 -1.73
C PHE A 110 9.70 15.93 -2.55
N ASP A 111 9.54 17.11 -1.95
CA ASP A 111 10.17 18.37 -2.38
C ASP A 111 11.51 18.51 -1.63
N ASN A 112 12.40 19.42 -2.02
CA ASN A 112 13.66 19.69 -1.30
C ASN A 112 13.55 21.02 -0.53
N LYS A 113 12.54 21.15 0.34
CA LYS A 113 12.33 22.36 1.16
C LYS A 113 13.07 22.28 2.50
N SER A 114 14.25 22.90 2.52
CA SER A 114 14.75 23.53 3.75
C SER A 114 14.05 24.89 3.97
N ARG A 115 12.82 24.87 4.52
CA ARG A 115 12.14 26.06 5.09
C ARG A 115 11.37 25.70 6.37
N PRO A 116 11.67 26.32 7.53
CA PRO A 116 10.83 26.20 8.72
C PRO A 116 9.52 26.98 8.54
N GLY A 117 8.41 26.49 9.12
CA GLY A 117 7.20 27.30 9.38
C GLY A 117 5.86 26.74 8.87
N ASN A 118 5.82 25.95 7.79
CA ASN A 118 4.56 25.42 7.25
C ASN A 118 4.30 23.97 7.69
N SER A 119 3.63 23.83 8.84
CA SER A 119 3.26 22.53 9.44
C SER A 119 2.18 21.79 8.65
N GLY A 120 2.48 20.55 8.22
CA GLY A 120 1.57 19.39 8.18
C GLY A 120 0.34 19.38 7.26
N ALA A 121 -0.17 20.52 6.78
CA ALA A 121 -1.42 20.60 6.03
C ALA A 121 -1.21 20.98 4.56
N PHE A 122 -1.38 20.01 3.65
CA PHE A 122 -1.58 20.29 2.23
C PHE A 122 -3.01 20.82 2.03
N THR A 123 -3.21 22.11 2.23
CA THR A 123 -4.50 22.75 1.99
C THR A 123 -4.81 22.81 0.50
N THR A 124 -5.78 22.01 0.05
CA THR A 124 -6.41 22.09 -1.28
C THR A 124 -7.26 23.36 -1.47
N GLN A 125 -6.94 24.45 -0.76
CA GLN A 125 -7.68 25.71 -0.80
C GLN A 125 -7.10 26.68 -1.85
N ASN A 126 -7.80 26.76 -2.99
CA ASN A 126 -8.23 28.01 -3.64
C ASN A 126 -7.25 29.17 -3.92
N ASN A 127 -5.93 28.98 -3.83
CA ASN A 127 -4.95 29.98 -4.29
C ASN A 127 -5.00 30.10 -5.82
N LYS A 128 -5.71 31.13 -6.31
CA LYS A 128 -5.93 31.45 -7.75
C LYS A 128 -4.66 31.88 -8.51
N SER A 129 -3.49 31.82 -7.90
CA SER A 129 -2.18 32.13 -8.48
C SER A 129 -1.65 30.97 -9.33
N ASN A 130 -2.13 30.85 -10.56
CA ASN A 130 -1.93 29.70 -11.46
C ASN A 130 -0.50 29.52 -12.04
N GLU A 131 0.48 30.31 -11.62
CA GLU A 131 1.74 30.52 -12.38
C GLU A 131 3.00 29.88 -11.79
N ASN A 132 2.97 29.34 -10.56
CA ASN A 132 4.13 28.69 -9.92
C ASN A 132 3.73 27.52 -9.01
N GLU A 133 2.98 26.55 -9.56
CA GLU A 133 2.84 25.25 -8.91
C GLU A 133 4.11 24.43 -9.09
N ARG A 134 4.78 24.10 -7.98
CA ARG A 134 5.99 23.25 -7.96
C ARG A 134 5.71 21.84 -8.47
N GLY A 135 6.68 21.23 -9.13
CA GLY A 135 6.62 19.85 -9.64
C GLY A 135 6.13 18.82 -8.62
N ALA A 136 6.52 18.94 -7.34
CA ALA A 136 6.01 18.08 -6.27
C ALA A 136 4.48 18.19 -6.05
N ALA A 137 3.93 19.40 -6.02
CA ALA A 137 2.49 19.62 -5.82
C ALA A 137 1.67 19.26 -7.08
N PHE A 138 2.25 19.51 -8.26
CA PHE A 138 1.71 19.02 -9.53
C PHE A 138 1.62 17.48 -9.52
N LEU A 139 2.73 16.80 -9.21
CA LEU A 139 2.82 15.33 -9.22
C LEU A 139 1.82 14.71 -8.24
N VAL A 140 1.76 15.19 -6.99
CA VAL A 140 0.81 14.71 -5.97
C VAL A 140 -0.63 14.74 -6.51
N ARG A 141 -1.07 15.87 -7.10
CA ARG A 141 -2.46 15.97 -7.59
C ARG A 141 -2.72 15.07 -8.80
N ILE A 142 -1.76 14.92 -9.72
CA ILE A 142 -1.92 14.01 -10.87
C ILE A 142 -2.00 12.56 -10.40
N LEU A 143 -1.11 12.12 -9.49
CA LEU A 143 -1.11 10.77 -8.94
C LEU A 143 -2.43 10.44 -8.23
N GLN A 144 -2.94 11.36 -7.40
CA GLN A 144 -4.24 11.22 -6.70
C GLN A 144 -5.43 11.19 -7.67
N TYR A 145 -5.43 12.06 -8.68
CA TYR A 145 -6.50 12.12 -9.69
C TYR A 145 -6.55 10.84 -10.53
N LEU A 146 -5.39 10.31 -10.92
CA LEU A 146 -5.30 9.08 -11.71
C LEU A 146 -5.67 7.85 -10.90
N GLU A 147 -5.22 7.74 -9.65
CA GLU A 147 -5.57 6.63 -8.76
C GLU A 147 -7.06 6.63 -8.42
N THR A 148 -7.69 7.79 -8.26
CA THR A 148 -9.14 7.87 -7.97
C THR A 148 -9.98 7.24 -9.10
N PRO A 149 -10.92 6.34 -8.80
CA PRO A 149 -11.84 5.76 -9.79
C PRO A 149 -12.65 6.81 -10.56
N GLN A 150 -12.90 6.54 -11.85
CA GLN A 150 -13.35 7.54 -12.82
C GLN A 150 -14.65 8.27 -12.44
N TYR A 151 -15.60 7.55 -11.84
CA TYR A 151 -16.90 8.10 -11.41
C TYR A 151 -16.75 9.15 -10.29
N LEU A 152 -15.86 8.93 -9.32
CA LEU A 152 -15.65 9.84 -8.18
C LEU A 152 -14.90 11.13 -8.55
N ARG A 153 -14.14 11.15 -9.65
CA ARG A 153 -13.25 12.27 -10.00
C ARG A 153 -13.97 13.61 -10.09
N LYS A 154 -15.21 13.62 -10.60
CA LYS A 154 -16.02 14.85 -10.75
C LYS A 154 -16.50 15.43 -9.41
N ALA A 155 -16.67 14.59 -8.39
CA ALA A 155 -17.06 15.00 -7.05
C ALA A 155 -15.85 15.44 -6.21
N LEU A 156 -14.73 14.72 -6.31
CA LEU A 156 -13.55 14.92 -5.46
C LEU A 156 -12.56 15.98 -5.99
N PHE A 157 -12.48 16.21 -7.31
CA PHE A 157 -11.49 17.11 -7.90
C PHE A 157 -12.15 18.31 -8.61
N PRO A 158 -11.98 19.55 -8.10
CA PRO A 158 -12.40 20.75 -8.83
C PRO A 158 -11.54 20.94 -10.09
N LYS A 159 -12.07 21.68 -11.08
CA LYS A 159 -11.34 22.03 -12.30
C LYS A 159 -10.05 22.80 -11.97
N HIS A 160 -8.90 22.26 -12.35
CA HIS A 160 -7.58 22.83 -12.09
C HIS A 160 -6.71 22.80 -13.35
N ASN A 161 -5.87 23.82 -13.58
CA ASN A 161 -5.03 23.93 -14.79
C ASN A 161 -4.10 22.71 -14.98
N THR A 162 -3.50 22.23 -13.87
CA THR A 162 -2.74 20.98 -13.75
C THR A 162 -3.46 19.78 -14.38
N LEU A 163 -4.78 19.68 -14.22
CA LEU A 163 -5.58 18.56 -14.70
C LEU A 163 -6.00 18.70 -16.17
N ARG A 164 -5.57 19.74 -16.88
CA ARG A 164 -5.94 20.02 -18.29
C ARG A 164 -5.68 18.86 -19.25
N PHE A 165 -4.56 18.15 -19.08
CA PHE A 165 -4.08 17.15 -20.04
C PHE A 165 -4.30 15.70 -19.62
N VAL A 166 -4.89 15.43 -18.45
CA VAL A 166 -5.06 14.07 -17.90
C VAL A 166 -5.96 13.17 -18.76
N GLY A 167 -6.86 13.76 -19.56
CA GLY A 167 -7.72 13.03 -20.49
C GLY A 167 -6.98 12.39 -21.68
N MET A 168 -5.69 12.73 -21.87
CA MET A 168 -4.83 12.12 -22.90
C MET A 168 -3.94 10.99 -22.35
N LEU A 169 -4.05 10.68 -21.05
CA LEU A 169 -3.26 9.63 -20.43
C LEU A 169 -3.94 8.26 -20.61
N PRO A 170 -3.14 7.17 -20.77
CA PRO A 170 -3.71 5.83 -20.78
C PRO A 170 -4.34 5.52 -19.41
N PRO A 171 -5.41 4.69 -19.36
CA PRO A 171 -6.00 4.28 -18.09
C PRO A 171 -4.99 3.50 -17.24
N LEU A 172 -5.13 3.63 -15.91
CA LEU A 172 -4.43 2.75 -14.97
C LEU A 172 -5.05 1.35 -14.96
N ASP A 173 -6.39 1.27 -15.05
CA ASP A 173 -7.18 0.03 -14.99
C ASP A 173 -6.84 -0.85 -13.78
N ALA A 174 -6.70 -0.19 -12.62
CA ALA A 174 -6.56 -0.85 -11.34
C ALA A 174 -7.88 -1.53 -10.91
N PRO A 175 -7.87 -2.57 -10.05
CA PRO A 175 -9.07 -3.35 -9.70
C PRO A 175 -10.24 -2.55 -9.10
N HIS A 176 -9.99 -1.38 -8.52
CA HIS A 176 -11.02 -0.48 -8.00
C HIS A 176 -11.59 0.51 -9.04
N HIS A 177 -11.08 0.52 -10.28
CA HIS A 177 -11.57 1.35 -11.41
C HIS A 177 -12.78 0.73 -12.12
N LEU A 178 -13.64 0.09 -11.34
CA LEU A 178 -14.80 -0.69 -11.76
C LEU A 178 -15.75 0.11 -12.66
N ARG A 179 -16.34 -0.55 -13.65
CA ARG A 179 -17.33 0.04 -14.57
C ARG A 179 -18.72 0.05 -13.93
N LYS A 180 -19.66 0.82 -14.50
CA LYS A 180 -21.00 1.02 -13.89
C LYS A 180 -21.81 -0.28 -13.70
N HIS A 181 -21.60 -1.26 -14.59
CA HIS A 181 -22.33 -2.55 -14.63
C HIS A 181 -21.59 -3.70 -13.91
N GLU A 182 -20.46 -3.43 -13.27
CA GLU A 182 -19.52 -4.45 -12.79
C GLU A 182 -19.67 -4.66 -11.27
N TRP A 183 -20.14 -5.82 -10.83
CA TRP A 183 -20.20 -6.09 -9.38
C TRP A 183 -18.83 -6.49 -8.82
N ALA A 184 -18.52 -6.02 -7.61
CA ALA A 184 -17.36 -6.43 -6.84
C ALA A 184 -17.70 -6.42 -5.34
N PRO A 185 -17.08 -7.28 -4.50
CA PRO A 185 -17.37 -7.32 -3.05
C PRO A 185 -17.07 -6.01 -2.31
N TYR A 186 -16.20 -5.18 -2.88
CA TYR A 186 -15.79 -3.88 -2.39
C TYR A 186 -15.93 -2.83 -3.49
N ARG A 187 -16.32 -1.60 -3.14
CA ARG A 187 -16.31 -0.44 -4.03
C ARG A 187 -15.78 0.79 -3.31
N GLU A 188 -15.18 1.70 -4.06
CA GLU A 188 -14.93 3.06 -3.57
C GLU A 188 -16.22 3.88 -3.74
N GLY A 189 -16.45 4.85 -2.86
CA GLY A 189 -17.59 5.74 -2.92
C GLY A 189 -17.28 7.14 -2.42
N VAL A 190 -18.19 8.09 -2.69
CA VAL A 190 -18.17 9.45 -2.12
C VAL A 190 -19.48 9.76 -1.41
N THR A 191 -19.39 10.29 -0.19
CA THR A 191 -20.56 10.70 0.59
C THR A 191 -21.26 11.90 -0.07
N LEU A 192 -22.59 11.83 -0.17
CA LEU A 192 -23.41 12.85 -0.84
C LEU A 192 -23.96 13.87 0.16
N LYS A 193 -24.44 15.01 -0.36
CA LYS A 193 -25.12 16.05 0.44
C LYS A 193 -26.56 15.71 0.78
N GLU A 194 -27.15 14.79 0.02
CA GLU A 194 -28.48 14.25 0.25
C GLU A 194 -28.42 13.27 1.43
N ARG A 195 -29.33 13.46 2.41
CA ARG A 195 -29.49 12.52 3.52
C ARG A 195 -30.32 11.32 3.04
N ALA A 196 -30.09 10.16 3.63
CA ALA A 196 -30.97 9.01 3.44
C ALA A 196 -32.41 9.36 3.87
N THR A 197 -33.40 8.74 3.22
CA THR A 197 -34.83 8.93 3.51
C THR A 197 -35.21 8.31 4.86
N SER A 198 -34.54 7.23 5.25
CA SER A 198 -34.46 6.75 6.63
C SER A 198 -33.41 7.56 7.40
N SER A 199 -33.69 7.91 8.66
CA SER A 199 -32.87 8.84 9.46
C SER A 199 -31.55 8.25 10.01
N VAL A 200 -31.11 7.10 9.50
CA VAL A 200 -29.97 6.32 10.01
C VAL A 200 -29.06 5.92 8.85
N GLY A 201 -28.12 6.80 8.50
CA GLY A 201 -27.05 6.54 7.53
C GLY A 201 -26.72 7.71 6.62
N THR A 202 -25.66 7.53 5.81
CA THR A 202 -25.23 8.50 4.78
C THR A 202 -25.46 7.92 3.39
N LEU A 203 -25.93 8.73 2.43
CA LEU A 203 -26.06 8.30 1.04
C LEU A 203 -24.72 8.44 0.31
N VAL A 204 -24.33 7.44 -0.48
CA VAL A 204 -23.00 7.31 -1.09
C VAL A 204 -23.12 6.95 -2.57
N ASP A 205 -22.50 7.74 -3.44
CA ASP A 205 -22.27 7.38 -4.84
C ASP A 205 -21.08 6.40 -4.90
N VAL A 206 -21.37 5.14 -5.20
CA VAL A 206 -20.41 4.05 -5.41
C VAL A 206 -20.21 3.72 -6.89
N GLY A 207 -20.65 4.57 -7.83
CA GLY A 207 -20.47 4.37 -9.27
C GLY A 207 -21.33 3.27 -9.89
N LEU A 208 -22.54 3.07 -9.38
CA LEU A 208 -23.56 2.12 -9.88
C LEU A 208 -24.78 2.88 -10.46
N ASP A 209 -25.86 2.17 -10.80
CA ASP A 209 -27.14 2.78 -11.20
C ASP A 209 -27.95 3.37 -10.03
N LYS A 210 -27.67 2.93 -8.80
CA LYS A 210 -28.25 3.46 -7.56
C LYS A 210 -27.14 3.76 -6.56
N ASN A 211 -27.35 4.81 -5.75
CA ASN A 211 -26.52 5.10 -4.58
C ASN A 211 -26.84 4.09 -3.47
N VAL A 212 -25.90 3.85 -2.57
CA VAL A 212 -26.10 3.01 -1.38
C VAL A 212 -26.18 3.87 -0.12
N VAL A 213 -26.89 3.39 0.91
CA VAL A 213 -26.83 3.97 2.26
C VAL A 213 -25.76 3.21 3.05
N VAL A 214 -24.93 3.92 3.82
CA VAL A 214 -23.95 3.31 4.74
C VAL A 214 -24.30 3.52 6.20
N ASP A 215 -23.82 2.61 7.05
CA ASP A 215 -24.08 2.49 8.48
C ASP A 215 -23.55 3.66 9.34
N HIS A 216 -22.71 4.52 8.78
CA HIS A 216 -22.17 5.70 9.45
C HIS A 216 -22.83 7.01 8.98
N VAL A 217 -22.94 7.98 9.90
CA VAL A 217 -23.23 9.40 9.59
C VAL A 217 -21.91 10.13 9.33
N LEU A 218 -21.72 10.62 8.11
CA LEU A 218 -20.47 11.21 7.62
C LEU A 218 -20.74 12.54 6.90
N GLU A 219 -19.77 13.46 6.94
CA GLU A 219 -19.85 14.71 6.20
C GLU A 219 -19.78 14.48 4.67
N PRO A 220 -20.44 15.30 3.84
CA PRO A 220 -20.43 15.15 2.38
C PRO A 220 -19.05 15.40 1.73
N GLY A 221 -18.75 14.67 0.66
CA GLY A 221 -17.50 14.81 -0.12
C GLY A 221 -16.33 13.97 0.40
N ILE A 222 -16.54 13.10 1.39
CA ILE A 222 -15.53 12.16 1.89
C ILE A 222 -15.49 10.94 0.98
N ARG A 223 -14.30 10.56 0.51
CA ARG A 223 -14.06 9.28 -0.18
C ARG A 223 -13.93 8.16 0.85
N ILE A 224 -14.64 7.06 0.63
CA ILE A 224 -14.66 5.88 1.52
C ILE A 224 -14.59 4.58 0.71
N THR A 225 -14.19 3.49 1.37
CA THR A 225 -14.33 2.12 0.85
C THR A 225 -15.57 1.48 1.48
N VAL A 226 -16.42 0.88 0.65
CA VAL A 226 -17.71 0.28 1.04
C VAL A 226 -17.66 -1.23 0.80
N ALA A 227 -18.08 -2.03 1.78
CA ALA A 227 -18.35 -3.45 1.60
C ALA A 227 -19.72 -3.63 0.94
N MET A 228 -19.71 -4.02 -0.33
CA MET A 228 -20.90 -4.33 -1.12
C MET A 228 -21.39 -5.76 -0.85
N GLY A 229 -20.47 -6.68 -0.53
CA GLY A 229 -20.77 -8.09 -0.31
C GLY A 229 -21.22 -8.83 -1.58
N THR A 230 -22.02 -9.89 -1.40
CA THR A 230 -22.51 -10.77 -2.48
C THR A 230 -23.94 -10.49 -2.91
N ASN A 231 -24.67 -9.60 -2.21
CA ASN A 231 -26.05 -9.28 -2.54
C ASN A 231 -26.13 -8.16 -3.59
N HIS A 232 -26.40 -8.51 -4.84
CA HIS A 232 -26.51 -7.53 -5.93
C HIS A 232 -27.79 -6.67 -5.87
N ASN A 233 -28.71 -6.92 -4.91
CA ASN A 233 -29.95 -6.16 -4.78
C ASN A 233 -29.73 -4.80 -4.08
N LEU A 234 -29.61 -3.74 -4.87
CA LEU A 234 -29.49 -2.35 -4.42
C LEU A 234 -30.79 -1.75 -3.84
N ASP A 235 -31.92 -2.48 -3.88
CA ASP A 235 -33.17 -2.10 -3.21
C ASP A 235 -33.29 -2.72 -1.80
N SER A 236 -32.18 -3.23 -1.25
CA SER A 236 -32.06 -3.64 0.15
C SER A 236 -32.06 -2.43 1.08
N GLU A 237 -32.98 -2.37 2.04
CA GLU A 237 -33.00 -1.34 3.10
C GLU A 237 -31.85 -1.47 4.11
N LEU A 238 -31.15 -2.61 4.13
CA LEU A 238 -29.96 -2.81 4.99
C LEU A 238 -28.79 -1.94 4.50
N PRO A 239 -28.19 -1.11 5.35
CA PRO A 239 -27.06 -0.27 4.95
C PRO A 239 -25.79 -1.10 4.71
N CYS A 240 -24.96 -0.66 3.77
CA CYS A 240 -23.64 -1.22 3.52
C CYS A 240 -22.64 -0.77 4.61
N GLN A 241 -21.68 -1.64 4.95
CA GLN A 241 -20.64 -1.31 5.93
C GLN A 241 -19.54 -0.45 5.31
N VAL A 242 -19.14 0.63 5.99
CA VAL A 242 -17.89 1.35 5.69
C VAL A 242 -16.69 0.55 6.20
N VAL A 243 -15.65 0.38 5.38
CA VAL A 243 -14.47 -0.43 5.71
C VAL A 243 -13.17 0.33 5.54
N SER A 244 -12.07 -0.22 6.07
CA SER A 244 -10.73 0.34 5.85
C SER A 244 -10.35 0.20 4.36
N PHE A 245 -9.59 1.18 3.86
CA PHE A 245 -8.97 1.13 2.52
C PHE A 245 -8.08 -0.11 2.33
N SER A 246 -7.54 -0.67 3.40
CA SER A 246 -6.68 -1.86 3.34
C SER A 246 -7.47 -3.17 3.26
N LYS A 247 -8.74 -3.21 3.71
CA LYS A 247 -9.55 -4.43 3.82
C LYS A 247 -9.68 -5.25 2.51
N PRO A 248 -9.83 -4.65 1.31
CA PRO A 248 -9.84 -5.39 0.05
C PRO A 248 -8.51 -6.09 -0.28
N ARG A 249 -7.39 -5.54 0.22
CA ARG A 249 -6.05 -6.14 0.11
C ARG A 249 -5.84 -7.22 1.17
N GLU A 250 -6.33 -6.98 2.39
CA GLU A 250 -6.16 -7.84 3.56
C GLU A 250 -7.02 -9.11 3.52
N GLU A 251 -8.29 -9.01 3.11
CA GLU A 251 -9.22 -10.16 3.10
C GLU A 251 -9.41 -10.79 1.71
N ALA A 252 -9.30 -10.00 0.63
CA ALA A 252 -9.57 -10.45 -0.74
C ALA A 252 -8.33 -10.42 -1.66
N GLY A 253 -7.12 -10.20 -1.11
CA GLY A 253 -5.85 -10.22 -1.85
C GLY A 253 -5.76 -9.23 -3.02
N THR A 254 -6.69 -8.27 -3.08
CA THR A 254 -6.94 -7.43 -4.26
C THR A 254 -6.21 -6.09 -4.11
N TYR A 255 -5.46 -5.70 -5.14
CA TYR A 255 -4.79 -4.40 -5.14
C TYR A 255 -5.81 -3.26 -5.25
N TRP A 256 -5.74 -2.29 -4.32
CA TRP A 256 -6.77 -1.26 -4.15
C TRP A 256 -6.29 0.17 -4.46
N GLY A 257 -5.23 0.30 -5.26
CA GLY A 257 -4.56 1.56 -5.53
C GLY A 257 -3.50 1.93 -4.50
N TYR A 258 -2.85 3.09 -4.72
CA TYR A 258 -1.81 3.62 -3.86
C TYR A 258 -2.30 4.85 -3.08
N LYS A 259 -1.79 5.05 -1.86
CA LYS A 259 -1.89 6.33 -1.16
C LYS A 259 -0.82 7.29 -1.69
N VAL A 260 -1.13 8.58 -1.78
CA VAL A 260 -0.16 9.60 -2.21
C VAL A 260 0.14 10.54 -1.04
N ARG A 261 1.39 10.54 -0.57
CA ARG A 261 1.86 11.40 0.52
C ARG A 261 2.81 12.46 -0.01
N TYR A 262 2.69 13.68 0.52
CA TYR A 262 3.68 14.74 0.30
C TYR A 262 4.70 14.75 1.44
N ALA A 263 5.99 14.87 1.11
CA ALA A 263 7.08 15.06 2.05
C ALA A 263 7.82 16.38 1.77
N SER A 264 8.25 17.08 2.84
CA SER A 264 8.87 18.41 2.72
C SER A 264 10.35 18.38 2.31
N ASN A 265 11.02 17.26 2.58
CA ASN A 265 12.42 16.92 2.34
C ASN A 265 12.54 15.39 2.44
N ILE A 266 13.73 14.85 2.16
CA ILE A 266 13.93 13.40 2.23
C ILE A 266 13.81 12.85 3.67
N SER A 267 14.15 13.62 4.71
CA SER A 267 13.85 13.22 6.11
C SER A 267 12.36 13.04 6.38
N SER A 268 11.51 13.95 5.88
CA SER A 268 10.04 13.83 5.97
C SER A 268 9.49 12.55 5.34
N VAL A 269 10.21 11.92 4.39
CA VAL A 269 9.83 10.59 3.89
C VAL A 269 9.85 9.58 5.04
N PHE A 270 10.91 9.57 5.86
CA PHE A 270 11.07 8.63 6.97
C PHE A 270 10.33 9.05 8.24
N THR A 271 10.41 10.32 8.65
CA THR A 271 9.81 10.78 9.93
C THR A 271 8.29 10.79 9.90
N ASP A 272 7.70 11.07 8.73
CA ASP A 272 6.27 11.27 8.57
C ASP A 272 5.61 10.01 7.95
N CYS A 273 6.26 8.85 8.15
CA CYS A 273 5.82 7.52 7.69
C CYS A 273 4.51 7.09 8.37
N PRO A 274 3.50 6.58 7.63
CA PRO A 274 2.22 6.16 8.20
C PRO A 274 2.27 4.80 8.93
N TYR A 275 3.36 4.04 8.79
CA TYR A 275 3.45 2.67 9.27
C TYR A 275 4.04 2.57 10.70
N LYS A 276 3.47 1.70 11.53
CA LYS A 276 3.87 1.55 12.94
C LYS A 276 5.23 0.85 13.06
N GLY A 277 6.25 1.65 13.36
CA GLY A 277 7.66 1.22 13.36
C GLY A 277 8.46 1.67 12.14
N GLY A 278 7.86 2.48 11.26
CA GLY A 278 8.50 3.00 10.06
C GLY A 278 8.62 1.96 8.94
N TYR A 279 9.40 2.31 7.91
CA TYR A 279 9.87 1.37 6.90
C TYR A 279 11.01 0.53 7.49
N ASP A 280 10.86 -0.80 7.52
CA ASP A 280 11.87 -1.72 8.08
C ASP A 280 12.81 -2.33 7.03
N HIS A 281 12.57 -2.06 5.74
CA HIS A 281 13.57 -2.23 4.69
C HIS A 281 13.62 -1.01 3.77
N LEU A 282 14.84 -0.59 3.42
CA LEU A 282 15.12 0.63 2.66
C LEU A 282 16.03 0.30 1.47
N ILE A 283 15.67 0.78 0.28
CA ILE A 283 16.47 0.65 -0.95
C ILE A 283 16.58 2.04 -1.58
N GLY A 284 17.79 2.58 -1.70
CA GLY A 284 18.06 3.78 -2.52
C GLY A 284 18.56 3.38 -3.90
N THR A 285 18.11 4.06 -4.96
CA THR A 285 18.61 3.86 -6.33
C THR A 285 19.55 5.00 -6.74
N SER A 286 20.79 4.68 -7.09
CA SER A 286 21.78 5.60 -7.68
C SER A 286 22.62 4.86 -8.73
N GLU A 287 23.16 5.57 -9.71
CA GLU A 287 24.16 5.05 -10.66
C GLU A 287 25.52 4.75 -9.99
N HIS A 288 25.76 5.29 -8.80
CA HIS A 288 26.92 4.98 -7.95
C HIS A 288 26.65 3.82 -6.98
N GLY A 289 25.45 3.24 -7.00
CA GLY A 289 25.05 2.16 -6.12
C GLY A 289 25.64 0.78 -6.48
N LEU A 290 25.35 -0.21 -5.64
CA LEU A 290 25.75 -1.61 -5.89
C LEU A 290 25.03 -2.16 -7.14
N ILE A 291 25.80 -2.58 -8.14
CA ILE A 291 25.27 -3.25 -9.33
C ILE A 291 24.84 -4.68 -8.96
N VAL A 292 23.54 -4.90 -8.80
CA VAL A 292 22.95 -6.22 -8.49
C VAL A 292 22.14 -6.71 -9.68
N SER A 293 22.44 -7.92 -10.18
CA SER A 293 21.64 -8.55 -11.21
C SER A 293 20.26 -8.98 -10.67
N SER A 294 19.20 -8.90 -11.48
CA SER A 294 17.84 -9.28 -11.06
C SER A 294 17.71 -10.73 -10.59
N SER A 295 18.61 -11.63 -11.02
CA SER A 295 18.68 -13.03 -10.54
C SER A 295 19.42 -13.20 -9.21
N GLN A 296 20.12 -12.17 -8.74
CA GLN A 296 20.92 -12.13 -7.52
C GLN A 296 20.27 -11.30 -6.41
N LEU A 297 19.34 -10.41 -6.76
CA LEU A 297 18.61 -9.56 -5.80
C LEU A 297 17.67 -10.39 -4.92
N LYS A 298 18.18 -10.83 -3.76
CA LYS A 298 17.41 -11.46 -2.69
C LYS A 298 17.09 -10.42 -1.63
N LEU A 299 15.83 -10.00 -1.57
CA LEU A 299 15.35 -9.17 -0.47
C LEU A 299 15.21 -10.02 0.82
N PRO A 300 15.56 -9.49 2.01
CA PRO A 300 15.19 -10.09 3.27
C PRO A 300 13.66 -10.02 3.47
N ALA A 301 13.13 -10.76 4.46
CA ALA A 301 11.76 -10.55 4.88
C ALA A 301 11.59 -9.13 5.48
N PHE A 302 10.55 -8.42 5.04
CA PHE A 302 10.21 -7.06 5.46
C PHE A 302 8.71 -6.94 5.70
N ARG A 303 8.27 -5.93 6.45
CA ARG A 303 6.85 -5.56 6.57
C ARG A 303 6.53 -4.31 5.76
N HIS A 304 7.46 -3.35 5.72
CA HIS A 304 7.27 -2.07 5.06
C HIS A 304 8.55 -1.69 4.31
N LEU A 305 8.59 -2.01 3.01
CA LEU A 305 9.69 -1.63 2.12
C LEU A 305 9.48 -0.21 1.58
N LEU A 306 10.53 0.60 1.60
CA LEU A 306 10.63 1.84 0.84
C LEU A 306 11.71 1.75 -0.25
N ILE A 307 11.36 2.07 -1.50
CA ILE A 307 12.29 2.25 -2.61
C ILE A 307 12.38 3.74 -2.96
N ALA A 308 13.54 4.37 -2.78
CA ALA A 308 13.75 5.79 -3.02
C ALA A 308 14.42 6.05 -4.38
N PHE A 309 13.83 6.96 -5.16
CA PHE A 309 14.28 7.40 -6.48
C PHE A 309 14.66 8.89 -6.44
N GLY A 310 15.84 9.19 -6.98
CA GLY A 310 16.41 10.54 -7.02
C GLY A 310 15.74 11.50 -8.01
N GLY A 311 16.20 12.74 -7.98
CA GLY A 311 15.92 13.72 -9.04
C GLY A 311 16.94 13.63 -10.18
N LEU A 312 17.02 14.68 -11.01
CA LEU A 312 18.04 14.81 -12.07
C LEU A 312 19.49 14.78 -11.54
N SER A 313 19.69 15.04 -10.25
CA SER A 313 21.00 15.01 -9.55
C SER A 313 21.02 13.92 -8.47
N GLY A 314 20.38 12.79 -8.72
CA GLY A 314 20.36 11.63 -7.82
C GLY A 314 19.55 11.83 -6.54
N LEU A 315 19.79 10.94 -5.56
CA LEU A 315 19.32 11.05 -4.17
C LEU A 315 20.28 11.89 -3.33
N GLU A 316 21.55 11.85 -3.68
CA GLU A 316 22.71 12.47 -3.06
C GLU A 316 22.46 13.97 -2.82
N LYS A 317 22.04 14.70 -3.86
CA LYS A 317 21.65 16.11 -3.74
C LYS A 317 20.48 16.34 -2.77
N SER A 318 19.54 15.41 -2.67
CA SER A 318 18.38 15.54 -1.77
C SER A 318 18.74 15.24 -0.31
N VAL A 319 19.76 14.40 -0.07
CA VAL A 319 20.40 14.23 1.24
C VAL A 319 21.20 15.49 1.60
N GLU A 320 21.94 16.07 0.65
CA GLU A 320 22.67 17.32 0.87
C GLU A 320 21.77 18.53 1.13
N GLU A 321 20.61 18.65 0.49
CA GLU A 321 19.69 19.77 0.69
C GLU A 321 18.88 19.65 2.00
N ASP A 322 19.00 18.52 2.71
CA ASP A 322 18.37 18.25 4.00
C ASP A 322 19.33 18.46 5.20
N LEU A 323 19.07 19.53 5.96
CA LEU A 323 19.85 19.90 7.14
C LEU A 323 19.84 18.81 8.24
N LYS A 324 18.79 17.98 8.34
CA LYS A 324 18.73 16.94 9.38
C LYS A 324 19.74 15.81 9.11
N LEU A 325 19.84 15.36 7.86
CA LEU A 325 20.77 14.29 7.47
C LEU A 325 22.22 14.78 7.49
N LYS A 326 22.46 16.01 7.03
CA LYS A 326 23.78 16.68 7.16
C LYS A 326 24.28 16.73 8.62
N ILE A 327 23.41 16.99 9.59
CA ILE A 327 23.78 17.00 11.02
C ILE A 327 24.06 15.58 11.56
N GLN A 328 23.49 14.54 10.96
CA GLN A 328 23.69 13.14 11.37
C GLN A 328 24.94 12.48 10.74
N GLY A 329 25.65 13.17 9.85
CA GLY A 329 26.85 12.63 9.20
C GLY A 329 26.57 11.50 8.19
N ILE A 330 25.31 11.35 7.76
CA ILE A 330 24.93 10.40 6.71
C ILE A 330 25.37 10.99 5.38
N GLY A 331 26.49 10.45 4.86
CA GLY A 331 26.94 10.72 3.50
C GLY A 331 26.08 10.03 2.44
N PRO A 332 26.34 10.31 1.15
CA PRO A 332 25.71 9.61 0.03
C PRO A 332 26.09 8.10 -0.01
#